data_AF-A0A7S2DIC9-F1
#
_entry.id   AF-A0A7S2DIC9-F1
#
_cell.length_a   1.000
_cell.length_b   1.000
_cell.length_c   1.000
_cell.angle_alpha   90.00
_cell.angle_beta   90.00
_cell.angle_gamma   90.00
#
_symmetry.space_group_name_H-M   'P 1'
#
loop_
_entity.id
_entity.type
_entity.pdbx_description
1 polymer ?
#
loop_
_entity_poly.entity_id
_entity_poly.type
_entity_poly.pdbx_seq_one_letter_code
_entity_poly.pdbx_strand_id
1 'polypeptide(L)'
;GCRGCMLEYDLAYNYGSEGAVTGARVVVNMNRAAGGMKGVELDVGNDGRADGCERTAAVRLQVPGEQLLQIRLPFEADPDSTAAKFSKKKKQLRISVQAC
;
A
#
# COMPACT_ATOMS: atom_id res chain seq x y z
N GLY A 1 -17.85 -1.54 22.70
CA GLY A 1 -17.35 -0.49 21.79
C GLY A 1 -16.14 -1.00 21.05
N CYS A 2 -16.29 -1.39 19.79
CA CYS A 2 -15.15 -1.76 18.97
C CYS A 2 -14.47 -0.48 18.50
N ARG A 3 -13.41 -0.07 19.18
CA ARG A 3 -12.46 0.91 18.64
C ARG A 3 -11.90 0.29 17.37
N GLY A 4 -12.31 0.80 16.21
CA GLY A 4 -11.85 0.33 14.91
C GLY A 4 -10.33 0.30 14.90
N CYS A 5 -9.77 -0.91 14.87
CA CYS A 5 -8.34 -1.09 14.72
C CYS A 5 -7.94 -0.48 13.38
N MET A 6 -7.05 0.49 13.43
CA MET A 6 -6.38 1.01 12.26
C MET A 6 -5.21 0.07 11.98
N LEU A 7 -5.06 -0.36 10.73
CA LEU A 7 -3.91 -1.15 10.31
C LEU A 7 -2.65 -0.29 10.42
N GLU A 8 -1.65 -0.81 11.13
CA GLU A 8 -0.34 -0.19 11.24
C GLU A 8 0.48 -0.52 9.98
N TYR A 9 1.20 0.45 9.44
CA TYR A 9 2.04 0.26 8.26
C TYR A 9 3.37 1.02 8.35
N ASP A 10 4.39 0.45 7.73
CA ASP A 10 5.66 1.11 7.44
C ASP A 10 5.73 1.43 5.94
N LEU A 11 6.15 2.65 5.60
CA LEU A 11 6.34 3.10 4.22
C LEU A 11 7.81 3.49 4.03
N ALA A 12 8.42 2.94 2.98
CA ALA A 12 9.77 3.30 2.55
C ALA A 12 9.77 3.58 1.05
N TYR A 13 10.51 4.59 0.62
CA TYR A 13 10.69 4.93 -0.79
C TYR A 13 12.01 4.38 -1.31
N ASN A 14 12.00 3.95 -2.56
CA ASN A 14 13.21 3.62 -3.31
C ASN A 14 13.63 4.85 -4.11
N TYR A 15 14.92 5.15 -4.11
CA TYR A 15 15.49 6.29 -4.83
C TYR A 15 16.50 5.80 -5.86
N GLY A 16 16.42 6.34 -7.07
CA GLY A 16 17.39 6.14 -8.13
C GLY A 16 18.65 6.98 -7.93
N SER A 17 19.61 6.83 -8.83
CA SER A 17 20.93 7.48 -8.76
C SER A 17 20.88 9.02 -8.73
N GLU A 18 19.81 9.62 -9.25
CA GLU A 18 19.61 11.08 -9.28
C GLU A 18 18.69 11.59 -8.16
N GLY A 19 18.35 10.75 -7.17
CA GLY A 19 17.44 11.11 -6.08
C GLY A 19 15.95 11.12 -6.46
N ALA A 20 15.62 10.75 -7.69
CA ALA A 20 14.24 10.52 -8.12
C ALA A 20 13.65 9.27 -7.42
N VAL A 21 12.39 9.34 -7.01
CA VAL A 21 11.69 8.19 -6.43
C VAL A 21 11.41 7.18 -7.53
N THR A 22 11.95 5.97 -7.41
CA THR A 22 11.76 4.87 -8.38
C THR A 22 10.66 3.89 -7.93
N GLY A 23 10.17 4.04 -6.71
CA GLY A 23 9.06 3.24 -6.20
C GLY A 23 8.88 3.37 -4.70
N ALA A 24 7.96 2.59 -4.16
CA ALA A 24 7.68 2.49 -2.75
C ALA A 24 7.50 1.05 -2.30
N ARG A 25 7.82 0.82 -1.03
CA ARG A 25 7.54 -0.42 -0.33
C ARG A 25 6.69 -0.10 0.89
N VAL A 26 5.49 -0.69 0.91
CA VAL A 26 4.57 -0.64 2.04
C VAL A 26 4.61 -1.98 2.76
N VAL A 27 4.77 -1.97 4.09
CA VAL A 27 4.68 -3.15 4.92
C VAL A 27 3.54 -2.96 5.93
N VAL A 28 2.44 -3.67 5.73
CA VAL A 28 1.28 -3.60 6.60
C VAL A 28 1.36 -4.70 7.65
N ASN A 29 1.18 -4.34 8.91
CA ASN A 29 1.09 -5.26 10.03
C ASN A 29 -0.30 -5.89 10.09
N MET A 30 -0.35 -7.20 9.86
CA MET A 30 -1.60 -7.97 9.79
C MET A 30 -1.84 -8.79 11.06
N ASN A 31 -1.18 -8.45 12.19
CA ASN A 31 -1.39 -9.15 13.46
C ASN A 31 -2.83 -9.04 13.99
N ARG A 32 -3.51 -7.93 13.69
CA ARG A 32 -4.87 -7.64 14.17
C ARG A 32 -5.97 -8.09 13.21
N ALA A 33 -5.62 -8.42 11.97
CA ALA A 33 -6.57 -8.89 10.96
C ALA A 33 -7.13 -10.26 11.36
N ALA A 34 -8.33 -10.27 11.97
CA ALA A 34 -8.97 -11.47 12.52
C ALA A 34 -9.23 -12.58 11.48
N GLY A 35 -9.29 -12.22 10.18
CA GLY A 35 -9.40 -13.16 9.04
C GLY A 35 -8.09 -13.50 8.33
N GLY A 36 -6.95 -12.95 8.79
CA GLY A 36 -5.67 -13.04 8.08
C GLY A 36 -5.74 -12.40 6.69
N MET A 37 -5.36 -13.16 5.65
CA MET A 37 -5.42 -12.71 4.25
C MET A 37 -6.72 -13.03 3.52
N LYS A 38 -7.62 -13.81 4.11
CA LYS A 38 -8.84 -14.21 3.40
C LYS A 38 -9.74 -12.99 3.21
N GLY A 39 -10.08 -12.68 1.97
CA GLY A 39 -10.91 -11.52 1.62
C GLY A 39 -10.19 -10.18 1.75
N VAL A 40 -8.85 -10.17 1.76
CA VAL A 40 -8.09 -8.92 1.65
C VAL A 40 -8.08 -8.49 0.20
N GLU A 41 -8.55 -7.28 -0.06
CA GLU A 41 -8.53 -6.66 -1.38
C GLU A 41 -7.45 -5.59 -1.42
N LEU A 42 -6.61 -5.64 -2.46
CA LEU A 42 -5.54 -4.68 -2.70
C LEU A 42 -5.79 -4.04 -4.07
N ASP A 43 -5.90 -2.72 -4.07
CA ASP A 43 -5.93 -1.89 -5.25
C ASP A 43 -4.72 -0.95 -5.22
N VAL A 44 -3.99 -0.88 -6.32
CA VAL A 44 -2.90 0.08 -6.50
C VAL A 44 -3.12 0.74 -7.84
N GLY A 45 -3.30 2.05 -7.81
CA GLY A 45 -3.58 2.80 -9.02
C GLY A 45 -3.55 4.29 -8.75
N ASN A 46 -3.82 5.06 -9.80
CA ASN A 46 -3.90 6.51 -9.70
C ASN A 46 -4.99 6.90 -8.68
N ASP A 47 -4.72 7.87 -7.79
CA ASP A 47 -5.70 8.30 -6.77
C ASP A 47 -6.89 9.06 -7.40
N GLY A 48 -6.91 9.24 -8.72
CA GLY A 48 -7.98 9.90 -9.47
C GLY A 48 -8.06 11.41 -9.25
N ARG A 49 -7.19 11.96 -8.40
CA ARG A 49 -6.99 13.40 -8.26
C ARG A 49 -6.10 13.91 -9.39
N ALA A 50 -6.74 14.52 -10.38
CA ALA A 50 -6.09 15.42 -11.32
C ALA A 50 -5.98 16.83 -10.70
N ASP A 51 -5.40 16.95 -9.50
CA ASP A 51 -5.03 18.25 -8.95
C ASP A 51 -3.74 18.67 -9.69
N GLY A 52 -3.90 19.42 -10.78
CA GLY A 52 -2.85 20.15 -11.47
C GLY A 52 -1.47 19.49 -11.52
N CYS A 53 -1.23 18.67 -12.55
CA CYS A 53 0.09 18.18 -12.96
C CYS A 53 0.75 17.04 -12.13
N GLU A 54 0.33 16.76 -10.90
CA GLU A 54 0.91 15.64 -10.12
C GLU A 54 -0.02 14.42 -10.13
N ARG A 55 0.23 13.48 -11.05
CA ARG A 55 -0.45 12.18 -11.01
C ARG A 55 0.18 11.35 -9.88
N THR A 56 -0.55 11.22 -8.77
CA THR A 56 -0.11 10.44 -7.60
C THR A 56 -0.83 9.10 -7.54
N ALA A 57 -0.11 8.03 -7.24
CA ALA A 57 -0.71 6.75 -6.95
C ALA A 57 -1.20 6.63 -5.50
N ALA A 58 -2.11 5.70 -5.28
CA ALA A 58 -2.54 5.28 -3.95
C ALA A 58 -2.51 3.76 -3.83
N VAL A 59 -2.07 3.28 -2.68
CA VAL A 59 -2.24 1.90 -2.24
C VAL A 59 -3.49 1.85 -1.36
N ARG A 60 -4.50 1.10 -1.78
CA ARG A 60 -5.74 0.89 -1.06
C ARG A 60 -5.83 -0.57 -0.64
N LEU A 61 -5.96 -0.78 0.67
CA LEU A 61 -6.03 -2.11 1.26
C LEU A 61 -7.28 -2.23 2.12
N GLN A 62 -8.21 -3.08 1.67
CA GLN A 62 -9.41 -3.42 2.44
C GLN A 62 -9.18 -4.77 3.13
N VAL A 63 -9.21 -4.76 4.47
CA VAL A 63 -9.12 -5.95 5.30
C VAL A 63 -10.45 -6.14 6.03
N PRO A 64 -11.04 -7.35 6.02
CA PRO A 64 -12.32 -7.58 6.70
C PRO A 64 -12.25 -7.27 8.20
N GLY A 65 -13.17 -6.43 8.67
CA GLY A 65 -13.25 -6.00 10.07
C GLY A 65 -12.33 -4.84 10.45
N GLU A 66 -11.51 -4.35 9.52
CA GLU A 66 -10.64 -3.18 9.71
C GLU A 66 -11.12 -2.01 8.85
N GLN A 67 -10.67 -0.80 9.17
CA GLN A 67 -10.90 0.37 8.31
C GLN A 67 -10.06 0.27 7.03
N LEU A 68 -10.55 0.88 5.95
CA LEU A 68 -9.80 0.99 4.70
C LEU A 68 -8.46 1.69 4.97
N LEU A 69 -7.36 1.04 4.61
CA LEU A 69 -6.04 1.65 4.62
C LEU A 69 -5.77 2.26 3.24
N GLN A 70 -5.60 3.57 3.18
CA GLN A 70 -5.24 4.28 1.95
C GLN A 70 -3.94 5.06 2.17
N ILE A 71 -2.93 4.76 1.36
CA ILE A 71 -1.60 5.37 1.42
C ILE A 71 -1.32 6.04 0.09
N ARG A 72 -1.08 7.35 0.10
CA ARG A 72 -0.71 8.11 -1.09
C ARG A 72 0.79 8.03 -1.36
N LEU A 73 1.14 7.90 -2.62
CA LEU A 73 2.50 7.83 -3.10
C LEU A 73 2.78 9.06 -3.97
N PRO A 74 3.93 9.74 -3.79
CA PRO A 74 4.25 10.99 -4.49
C PRO A 74 4.80 10.73 -5.91
N PHE A 75 4.22 9.76 -6.63
CA PHE A 75 4.61 9.38 -7.98
C PHE A 75 3.49 8.58 -8.67
N GLU A 76 3.56 8.46 -9.99
CA GLU A 76 2.70 7.56 -10.78
C GLU A 76 3.12 6.12 -10.58
N ALA A 77 2.19 5.25 -10.18
CA ALA A 77 2.49 3.82 -10.07
C ALA A 77 2.45 3.17 -11.45
N ASP A 78 3.43 2.33 -11.72
CA ASP A 78 3.33 1.33 -12.77
C ASP A 78 2.38 0.20 -12.30
N PRO A 79 1.18 0.07 -12.90
CA PRO A 79 0.20 -0.94 -12.51
C PRO A 79 0.70 -2.37 -12.80
N ASP A 80 1.56 -2.55 -13.81
CA ASP A 80 2.08 -3.86 -14.23
C ASP A 80 3.25 -4.32 -13.36
N SER A 81 3.94 -3.39 -12.69
CA SER A 81 5.06 -3.67 -11.79
C SER A 81 4.70 -3.69 -10.30
N THR A 82 3.41 -3.61 -9.96
CA THR A 82 2.97 -3.71 -8.57
C THR A 82 2.94 -5.17 -8.11
N ALA A 83 3.61 -5.46 -6.99
CA ALA A 83 3.67 -6.81 -6.42
C ALA A 83 3.32 -6.81 -4.93
N ALA A 84 2.48 -7.76 -4.50
CA ALA A 84 2.16 -7.96 -3.10
C ALA A 84 2.51 -9.38 -2.64
N LYS A 85 3.17 -9.48 -1.48
CA LYS A 85 3.58 -10.74 -0.88
C LYS A 85 3.29 -10.73 0.61
N PHE A 86 2.55 -11.72 1.06
CA PHE A 86 2.29 -11.91 2.47
C PHE A 86 3.23 -12.92 3.11
N SER A 87 3.65 -12.60 4.32
CA SER A 87 4.40 -13.49 5.18
C SER A 87 3.52 -13.97 6.32
N LYS A 88 3.03 -15.22 6.25
CA LYS A 88 2.32 -15.87 7.38
C LYS A 88 3.15 -15.86 8.66
N LYS A 89 4.45 -16.15 8.54
CA LYS A 89 5.40 -16.19 9.67
C LYS A 89 5.54 -14.85 10.38
N LYS A 90 5.64 -13.75 9.62
CA LYS A 90 5.77 -12.40 10.18
C LYS A 90 4.43 -11.68 10.38
N LYS A 91 3.32 -12.27 9.91
CA LYS A 91 1.99 -11.65 9.84
C LYS A 91 2.06 -10.26 9.20
N GLN A 92 2.74 -10.17 8.07
CA GLN A 92 2.98 -8.91 7.34
C GLN A 92 2.57 -9.06 5.88
N LEU A 93 1.86 -8.06 5.36
CA LEU A 93 1.66 -7.89 3.92
C LEU A 93 2.71 -6.90 3.40
N ARG A 94 3.47 -7.29 2.39
CA ARG A 94 4.49 -6.45 1.76
C ARG A 94 4.05 -6.11 0.36
N ILE A 95 3.87 -4.82 0.09
CA ILE A 95 3.44 -4.30 -1.20
C ILE A 95 4.63 -3.51 -1.75
N SER A 96 5.00 -3.81 -2.99
CA SER A 96 6.04 -3.10 -3.74
C SER A 96 5.34 -2.44 -4.92
N VAL A 97 5.54 -1.14 -5.06
CA VAL A 97 4.98 -0.33 -6.14
C VAL A 97 6.16 0.31 -6.84
N GLN A 98 6.26 0.19 -8.16
CA GLN A 98 7.28 0.91 -8.94
C GLN A 98 6.70 2.23 -9.43
N ALA A 99 7.56 3.23 -9.55
CA ALA A 99 7.21 4.46 -10.25
C ALA A 99 7.25 4.24 -11.76
N CYS A 100 6.39 4.93 -12.49
CA CYS A 100 6.38 4.99 -13.96
C CYS A 100 7.42 5.98 -14.49
#